data_AF-A0A4P6BN10-F1
#
_entry.id   AF-A0A4P6BN10-F1
#
_cell.length_a   1.000
_cell.length_b   1.000
_cell.length_c   1.000
_cell.angle_alpha   90.00
_cell.angle_beta   90.00
_cell.angle_gamma   90.00
#
_symmetry.space_group_name_H-M   'P 1'
#
loop_
_entity.id
_entity.type
_entity.pdbx_description
1 polymer ?
#
loop_
_entity_poly.entity_id
_entity_poly.type
_entity_poly.pdbx_seq_one_letter_code
_entity_poly.pdbx_strand_id
1 'polypeptide(L)'
;MILVVGSTGEGRQLIRNLRQEGYEVATWTDSTYGEQLARQDGATLILTDPLTESNLAALKVGRALEAVIDATLPYPNQLSRTLEAWCRQHCLPYLRFLRPETKLPDDRLIYQVATWEEAARTAAGLGETIFLTTGTNNLEVFVKNPLLKGKRIVVRVLPEHRVIKKCQDLGLTPRDIIAMQGPFSKEINKAMFKAYRAGVIVTRDAGPAGGTGSKIAAALALKIPVVVIKRPSIQYLYPVYTVAEAIALLKKIATAFPSSIPEGGI
;
A
#
# COMPACT_ATOMS: atom_id res chain seq x y z
N MET A 1 -12.34 19.40 -8.50
CA MET A 1 -11.07 18.65 -8.34
C MET A 1 -11.24 17.49 -7.35
N ILE A 2 -10.59 16.34 -7.57
CA ILE A 2 -10.57 15.18 -6.65
C ILE A 2 -9.19 15.04 -6.01
N LEU A 3 -9.12 14.90 -4.68
CA LEU A 3 -7.87 14.57 -3.98
C LEU A 3 -7.76 13.05 -3.81
N VAL A 4 -6.77 12.44 -4.45
CA VAL A 4 -6.44 11.01 -4.27
C VAL A 4 -5.24 10.90 -3.33
N VAL A 5 -5.41 10.25 -2.19
CA VAL A 5 -4.31 10.03 -1.23
C VAL A 5 -3.88 8.58 -1.30
N GLY A 6 -2.69 8.33 -1.86
CA GLY A 6 -2.10 7.00 -1.95
C GLY A 6 -1.16 6.87 -3.15
N SER A 7 0.15 6.75 -2.90
CA SER A 7 1.19 6.82 -3.94
C SER A 7 1.53 5.48 -4.62
N THR A 8 0.78 4.41 -4.38
CA THR A 8 1.10 3.06 -4.88
C THR A 8 -0.01 2.49 -5.75
N GLY A 9 0.35 1.62 -6.71
CA GLY A 9 -0.52 0.76 -7.55
C GLY A 9 -1.91 1.32 -7.90
N GLU A 10 -2.84 1.16 -6.98
CA GLU A 10 -4.25 1.50 -7.08
C GLU A 10 -4.52 3.00 -7.01
N GLY A 11 -3.78 3.76 -6.18
CA GLY A 11 -3.87 5.23 -6.22
C GLY A 11 -3.39 5.80 -7.55
N ARG A 12 -2.33 5.21 -8.10
CA ARG A 12 -1.84 5.48 -9.47
C ARG A 12 -2.90 5.15 -10.52
N GLN A 13 -3.57 4.00 -10.39
CA GLN A 13 -4.66 3.60 -11.29
C GLN A 13 -5.86 4.54 -11.18
N LEU A 14 -6.25 4.94 -9.97
CA LEU A 14 -7.30 5.92 -9.71
C LEU A 14 -6.98 7.25 -10.40
N ILE A 15 -5.76 7.78 -10.24
CA ILE A 15 -5.34 9.01 -10.90
C ILE A 15 -5.53 8.89 -12.42
N ARG A 16 -5.00 7.83 -13.06
CA ARG A 16 -5.14 7.64 -14.51
C ARG A 16 -6.61 7.58 -14.97
N ASN A 17 -7.44 6.81 -14.27
CA ASN A 17 -8.84 6.62 -14.67
C ASN A 17 -9.67 7.88 -14.44
N LEU A 18 -9.47 8.58 -13.32
CA LEU A 18 -10.15 9.85 -13.04
C LEU A 18 -9.78 10.93 -14.08
N ARG A 19 -8.51 10.97 -14.50
CA ARG A 19 -8.08 11.87 -15.58
C ARG A 19 -8.73 11.53 -16.92
N GLN A 20 -8.89 10.24 -17.24
CA GLN A 20 -9.61 9.80 -18.45
C GLN A 20 -11.09 10.18 -18.42
N GLU A 21 -11.71 10.21 -17.24
CA GLU A 21 -13.08 10.69 -17.02
C GLU A 21 -13.20 12.23 -16.99
N GLY A 22 -12.08 12.96 -17.16
CA GLY A 22 -12.06 14.42 -17.24
C GLY A 22 -11.91 15.16 -15.91
N TYR A 23 -11.77 14.46 -14.77
CA TYR A 23 -11.57 15.12 -13.47
C TYR A 23 -10.18 15.75 -13.36
N GLU A 24 -10.06 16.91 -12.71
CA GLU A 24 -8.78 17.35 -12.17
C GLU A 24 -8.42 16.53 -10.92
N VAL A 25 -7.16 16.08 -10.82
CA VAL A 25 -6.73 15.17 -9.74
C VAL A 25 -5.52 15.74 -9.01
N ALA A 26 -5.71 16.06 -7.74
CA ALA A 26 -4.62 16.31 -6.81
C ALA A 26 -4.20 15.01 -6.13
N THR A 27 -2.92 14.88 -5.79
CA THR A 27 -2.41 13.78 -4.96
C THR A 27 -1.38 14.29 -3.97
N TRP A 28 -1.09 13.48 -2.96
CA TRP A 28 -0.03 13.75 -1.99
C TRP A 28 1.01 12.64 -1.94
N THR A 29 2.28 13.01 -1.81
CA THR A 29 3.39 12.08 -1.57
C THR A 29 4.53 12.77 -0.86
N ASP A 30 5.16 12.05 0.06
CA ASP A 30 6.36 12.47 0.80
C ASP A 30 7.68 12.04 0.13
N SER A 31 7.63 11.63 -1.14
CA SER A 31 8.79 11.04 -1.84
C SER A 31 8.93 11.58 -3.26
N THR A 32 10.17 11.92 -3.64
CA THR A 32 10.50 12.37 -5.00
C THR A 32 10.11 11.34 -6.05
N TYR A 33 10.30 10.05 -5.75
CA TYR A 33 9.92 8.98 -6.65
C TYR A 33 8.40 8.86 -6.82
N GLY A 34 7.64 9.01 -5.71
CA GLY A 34 6.18 9.07 -5.75
C GLY A 34 5.66 10.25 -6.56
N GLU A 35 6.33 11.41 -6.47
CA GLU A 35 5.99 12.59 -7.28
C GLU A 35 6.17 12.29 -8.77
N GLN A 36 7.31 11.73 -9.16
CA GLN A 36 7.58 11.36 -10.55
C GLN A 36 6.51 10.40 -11.08
N LEU A 37 6.15 9.38 -10.32
CA LEU A 37 5.12 8.42 -10.69
C LEU A 37 3.74 9.08 -10.83
N ALA A 38 3.37 9.96 -9.90
CA ALA A 38 2.10 10.70 -9.95
C ALA A 38 2.00 11.60 -11.19
N ARG A 39 3.10 12.28 -11.58
CA ARG A 39 3.15 13.08 -12.82
C ARG A 39 2.93 12.20 -14.05
N GLN A 40 3.58 11.04 -14.11
CA GLN A 40 3.41 10.08 -15.21
C GLN A 40 1.98 9.57 -15.34
N ASP A 41 1.25 9.48 -14.22
CA ASP A 41 -0.15 9.04 -14.20
C ASP A 41 -1.15 10.17 -14.51
N GLY A 42 -0.68 11.41 -14.64
CA GLY A 42 -1.49 12.55 -15.05
C GLY A 42 -2.09 13.38 -13.90
N ALA A 43 -1.57 13.28 -12.67
CA ALA A 43 -1.99 14.15 -11.59
C ALA A 43 -1.77 15.64 -11.97
N THR A 44 -2.79 16.48 -11.78
CA THR A 44 -2.75 17.91 -12.11
C THR A 44 -2.08 18.74 -11.01
N LEU A 45 -2.10 18.23 -9.78
CA LEU A 45 -1.44 18.84 -8.63
C LEU A 45 -0.81 17.76 -7.76
N ILE A 46 0.42 17.99 -7.32
CA ILE A 46 1.12 17.07 -6.41
C ILE A 46 1.56 17.87 -5.19
N LEU A 47 1.01 17.49 -4.05
CA LEU A 47 1.30 18.05 -2.75
C LEU A 47 2.45 17.26 -2.12
N THR A 48 3.46 17.96 -1.61
CA THR A 48 4.61 17.38 -0.93
C THR A 48 4.63 17.70 0.56
N ASP A 49 4.03 18.82 0.96
CA ASP A 49 3.91 19.20 2.37
C ASP A 49 2.90 18.29 3.09
N PRO A 50 3.09 18.01 4.39
CA PRO A 50 2.15 17.20 5.16
C PRO A 50 0.70 17.67 5.01
N LEU A 51 -0.24 16.74 4.86
CA LEU A 51 -1.67 17.03 4.79
C LEU A 51 -2.23 17.38 6.18
N THR A 52 -1.88 18.56 6.67
CA THR A 52 -2.46 19.17 7.87
C THR A 52 -3.82 19.80 7.54
N GLU A 53 -4.62 20.09 8.57
CA GLU A 53 -5.90 20.79 8.41
C GLU A 53 -5.75 22.13 7.67
N SER A 54 -4.71 22.91 7.97
CA SER A 54 -4.41 24.17 7.29
C SER A 54 -4.15 23.97 5.79
N ASN A 55 -3.31 22.99 5.43
CA ASN A 55 -2.97 22.71 4.04
C ASN A 55 -4.18 22.17 3.25
N LEU A 56 -5.03 21.35 3.88
CA LEU A 56 -6.28 20.87 3.29
C LEU A 56 -7.29 22.01 3.10
N ALA A 57 -7.40 22.94 4.06
CA ALA A 57 -8.25 24.11 3.95
C ALA A 57 -7.82 25.03 2.79
N ALA A 58 -6.52 25.28 2.63
CA ALA A 58 -5.99 26.04 1.51
C ALA A 58 -6.32 25.39 0.14
N LEU A 59 -6.20 24.05 0.07
CA LEU A 59 -6.59 23.30 -1.12
C LEU A 59 -8.08 23.45 -1.45
N LYS A 60 -8.95 23.43 -0.42
CA LYS A 60 -10.41 23.58 -0.59
C LYS A 60 -10.80 24.94 -1.13
N VAL A 61 -10.30 26.02 -0.53
CA VAL A 61 -10.67 27.40 -0.86
C VAL A 61 -10.20 27.78 -2.28
N GLY A 62 -9.03 27.31 -2.68
CA GLY A 62 -8.43 27.72 -3.95
C GLY A 62 -8.94 27.00 -5.20
N ARG A 63 -9.51 25.78 -5.09
CA ARG A 63 -9.64 24.88 -6.27
C ARG A 63 -10.87 23.96 -6.33
N ALA A 64 -11.99 24.33 -5.70
CA ALA A 64 -13.25 23.57 -5.76
C ALA A 64 -13.02 22.06 -5.55
N LEU A 65 -12.48 21.70 -4.38
CA LEU A 65 -12.30 20.30 -4.01
C LEU A 65 -13.68 19.64 -3.85
N GLU A 66 -13.96 18.63 -4.66
CA GLU A 66 -15.27 17.97 -4.76
C GLU A 66 -15.35 16.71 -3.89
N ALA A 67 -14.23 15.98 -3.74
CA ALA A 67 -14.17 14.77 -2.93
C ALA A 67 -12.72 14.38 -2.60
N VAL A 68 -12.58 13.52 -1.59
CA VAL A 68 -11.34 12.86 -1.22
C VAL A 68 -11.48 11.35 -1.41
N ILE A 69 -10.55 10.74 -2.14
CA ILE A 69 -10.40 9.28 -2.22
C ILE A 69 -9.14 8.88 -1.47
N ASP A 70 -9.32 8.23 -0.32
CA ASP A 70 -8.22 7.71 0.48
C ASP A 70 -7.89 6.27 0.07
N ALA A 71 -6.87 6.14 -0.78
CA ALA A 71 -6.29 4.89 -1.27
C ALA A 71 -4.99 4.51 -0.52
N THR A 72 -4.77 5.05 0.68
CA THR A 72 -3.65 4.61 1.54
C THR A 72 -3.80 3.14 1.93
N LEU A 73 -2.71 2.52 2.41
CA LEU A 73 -2.75 1.12 2.82
C LEU A 73 -3.83 0.89 3.89
N PRO A 74 -4.52 -0.28 3.88
CA PRO A 74 -5.61 -0.62 4.80
C PRO A 74 -5.08 -1.03 6.18
N TYR A 75 -4.29 -0.15 6.79
CA TYR A 75 -3.81 -0.26 8.16
C TYR A 75 -4.22 1.02 8.90
N PRO A 76 -4.38 0.97 10.24
CA PRO A 76 -4.65 2.17 11.02
C PRO A 76 -3.48 3.14 10.79
N ASN A 77 -3.78 4.27 10.17
CA ASN A 77 -2.80 5.32 9.97
C ASN A 77 -3.47 6.66 10.34
N GLN A 78 -2.68 7.55 10.93
CA GLN A 78 -3.17 8.84 11.42
C GLN A 78 -3.72 9.70 10.28
N LEU A 79 -3.11 9.62 9.10
CA LEU A 79 -3.51 10.38 7.91
C LEU A 79 -4.95 10.08 7.49
N SER A 80 -5.35 8.81 7.40
CA SER A 80 -6.72 8.40 7.08
C SER A 80 -7.73 8.97 8.07
N ARG A 81 -7.41 8.94 9.38
CA ARG A 81 -8.29 9.50 10.43
C ARG A 81 -8.42 11.02 10.30
N THR A 82 -7.31 11.71 10.04
CA THR A 82 -7.31 13.16 9.80
C THR A 82 -8.14 13.52 8.58
N LEU A 83 -7.97 12.80 7.47
CA LEU A 83 -8.72 13.04 6.23
C LEU A 83 -10.22 12.81 6.42
N GLU A 84 -10.60 11.69 7.05
CA GLU A 84 -12.01 11.38 7.33
C GLU A 84 -12.65 12.44 8.21
N ALA A 85 -11.99 12.83 9.32
CA ALA A 85 -12.47 13.86 10.23
C ALA A 85 -12.63 15.22 9.53
N TRP A 86 -11.63 15.61 8.74
CA TRP A 86 -11.63 16.87 8.00
C TRP A 86 -12.74 16.91 6.94
N CYS A 87 -12.89 15.84 6.16
CA CYS A 87 -13.96 15.74 5.17
C CYS A 87 -15.34 15.86 5.83
N ARG A 88 -15.54 15.19 6.96
CA ARG A 88 -16.77 15.26 7.75
C ARG A 88 -17.07 16.69 8.24
N GLN A 89 -16.06 17.39 8.78
CA GLN A 89 -16.20 18.78 9.25
C GLN A 89 -16.56 19.75 8.13
N HIS A 90 -16.13 19.47 6.90
CA HIS A 90 -16.28 20.34 5.75
C HIS A 90 -17.38 19.92 4.76
N CYS A 91 -18.19 18.92 5.13
CA CYS A 91 -19.22 18.31 4.28
C CYS A 91 -18.69 17.86 2.92
N LEU A 92 -17.45 17.37 2.89
CA LEU A 92 -16.83 16.82 1.69
C LEU A 92 -17.02 15.30 1.64
N PRO A 93 -17.38 14.75 0.47
CA PRO A 93 -17.40 13.31 0.26
C PRO A 93 -16.02 12.70 0.51
N TYR A 94 -15.99 11.67 1.35
CA TYR A 94 -14.80 10.87 1.65
C TYR A 94 -15.07 9.43 1.25
N LEU A 95 -14.29 8.92 0.30
CA LEU A 95 -14.35 7.53 -0.16
C LEU A 95 -13.09 6.82 0.30
N ARG A 96 -13.26 5.72 1.05
CA ARG A 96 -12.15 4.87 1.46
C ARG A 96 -11.92 3.80 0.41
N PHE A 97 -10.86 3.92 -0.38
CA PHE A 97 -10.53 2.92 -1.39
C PHE A 97 -9.81 1.73 -0.76
N LEU A 98 -10.53 0.63 -0.58
CA LEU A 98 -10.03 -0.61 -0.02
C LEU A 98 -9.76 -1.59 -1.13
N ARG A 99 -8.53 -2.08 -1.20
CA ARG A 99 -8.22 -3.21 -2.08
C ARG A 99 -8.97 -4.45 -1.55
N PRO A 100 -9.61 -5.26 -2.40
CA PRO A 100 -10.15 -6.54 -1.95
C PRO A 100 -9.05 -7.39 -1.31
N GLU A 101 -9.42 -8.21 -0.32
CA GLU A 101 -8.51 -9.18 0.26
C GLU A 101 -8.05 -10.18 -0.81
N THR A 102 -6.79 -10.60 -0.73
CA THR A 102 -6.33 -11.68 -1.59
C THR A 102 -7.01 -12.97 -1.14
N LYS A 103 -7.82 -13.59 -1.99
CA LYS A 103 -8.31 -14.94 -1.74
C LYS A 103 -7.13 -15.91 -1.75
N LEU A 104 -6.73 -16.35 -0.56
CA LEU A 104 -5.61 -17.27 -0.41
C LEU A 104 -6.06 -18.67 -0.84
N PRO A 105 -5.19 -19.45 -1.52
CA PRO A 105 -5.45 -20.86 -1.74
C PRO A 105 -5.65 -21.61 -0.42
N ASP A 106 -6.50 -22.63 -0.42
CA ASP A 106 -6.59 -23.58 0.68
C ASP A 106 -5.45 -24.60 0.53
N ASP A 107 -4.32 -24.33 1.17
CA ASP A 107 -3.12 -25.17 1.14
C ASP A 107 -2.46 -25.20 2.52
N ARG A 108 -2.09 -26.40 2.99
CA ARG A 108 -1.43 -26.63 4.30
C ARG A 108 -0.11 -25.89 4.48
N LEU A 109 0.51 -25.42 3.39
CA LEU A 109 1.73 -24.63 3.42
C LEU A 109 1.46 -23.13 3.67
N ILE A 110 0.20 -22.69 3.72
CA ILE A 110 -0.17 -21.30 3.96
C ILE A 110 -0.61 -21.12 5.41
N TYR A 111 0.17 -20.34 6.15
CA TYR A 111 -0.08 -19.97 7.53
C TYR A 111 -0.58 -18.52 7.59
N GLN A 112 -1.83 -18.33 7.98
CA GLN A 112 -2.42 -16.99 8.13
C GLN A 112 -2.22 -16.51 9.57
N VAL A 113 -1.70 -15.29 9.75
CA VAL A 113 -1.43 -14.69 11.06
C VAL A 113 -1.94 -13.26 11.10
N ALA A 114 -2.30 -12.76 12.28
CA ALA A 114 -2.86 -11.42 12.43
C ALA A 114 -1.79 -10.35 12.74
N THR A 115 -0.64 -10.75 13.31
CA THR A 115 0.38 -9.83 13.82
C THR A 115 1.78 -10.14 13.30
N TRP A 116 2.67 -9.16 13.38
CA TRP A 116 4.08 -9.30 12.98
C TRP A 116 4.83 -10.25 13.92
N GLU A 117 4.50 -10.21 15.21
CA GLU A 117 5.08 -11.05 16.26
C GLU A 117 4.66 -12.51 16.05
N GLU A 118 3.38 -12.75 15.74
CA GLU A 118 2.89 -14.07 15.38
C GLU A 118 3.56 -14.57 14.10
N ALA A 119 3.76 -13.71 13.10
CA ALA A 119 4.48 -14.07 11.89
C ALA A 119 5.91 -14.52 12.15
N ALA A 120 6.64 -13.79 13.00
CA ALA A 120 8.01 -14.13 13.38
C ALA A 120 8.06 -15.45 14.17
N ARG A 121 7.13 -15.67 15.11
CA ARG A 121 7.03 -16.94 15.85
C ARG A 121 6.72 -18.12 14.93
N THR A 122 5.73 -17.99 14.06
CA THR A 122 5.36 -19.03 13.10
C THR A 122 6.49 -19.33 12.13
N ALA A 123 7.15 -18.30 11.58
CA ALA A 123 8.27 -18.47 10.68
C ALA A 123 9.47 -19.19 11.34
N ALA A 124 9.72 -18.95 12.63
CA ALA A 124 10.78 -19.62 13.38
C ALA A 124 10.64 -21.14 13.39
N GLY A 125 9.40 -21.65 13.46
CA GLY A 125 9.10 -23.09 13.45
C GLY A 125 9.13 -23.74 12.06
N LEU A 126 9.29 -22.97 10.98
CA LEU A 126 9.08 -23.45 9.60
C LEU A 126 10.37 -23.57 8.78
N GLY A 127 11.45 -22.90 9.16
CA GLY A 127 12.72 -23.03 8.43
C GLY A 127 13.89 -22.25 9.03
N GLU A 128 15.09 -22.50 8.49
CA GLU A 128 16.33 -21.84 8.90
C GLU A 128 16.60 -20.53 8.16
N THR A 129 16.11 -20.40 6.92
CA THR A 129 16.20 -19.16 6.14
C THR A 129 14.83 -18.51 6.05
N ILE A 130 14.66 -17.38 6.75
CA ILE A 130 13.45 -16.57 6.73
C ILE A 130 13.56 -15.55 5.60
N PHE A 131 12.74 -15.70 4.56
CA PHE A 131 12.74 -14.76 3.43
C PHE A 131 11.58 -13.78 3.58
N LEU A 132 11.90 -12.52 3.89
CA LEU A 132 10.95 -11.44 4.10
C LEU A 132 10.67 -10.69 2.79
N THR A 133 9.42 -10.78 2.33
CA THR A 133 8.91 -10.01 1.18
C THR A 133 8.09 -8.77 1.60
N THR A 134 8.21 -8.39 2.88
CA THR A 134 7.43 -7.35 3.57
C THR A 134 8.06 -5.96 3.53
N GLY A 135 9.28 -5.83 2.98
CA GLY A 135 10.08 -4.60 3.04
C GLY A 135 10.70 -4.40 4.41
N THR A 136 11.04 -3.15 4.74
CA THR A 136 11.66 -2.77 6.03
C THR A 136 10.65 -2.42 7.13
N ASN A 137 9.35 -2.50 6.83
CA ASN A 137 8.30 -2.27 7.82
C ASN A 137 8.33 -3.41 8.85
N ASN A 138 8.49 -3.06 10.13
CA ASN A 138 8.58 -4.00 11.25
C ASN A 138 9.70 -5.06 11.07
N LEU A 139 10.76 -4.74 10.31
CA LEU A 139 11.91 -5.64 10.15
C LEU A 139 12.56 -5.97 11.50
N GLU A 140 12.53 -5.02 12.43
CA GLU A 140 12.99 -5.13 13.81
C GLU A 140 12.31 -6.29 14.55
N VAL A 141 11.04 -6.57 14.28
CA VAL A 141 10.27 -7.66 14.91
C VAL A 141 10.84 -9.02 14.55
N PHE A 142 11.41 -9.18 13.36
CA PHE A 142 12.08 -10.42 12.96
C PHE A 142 13.52 -10.47 13.45
N VAL A 143 14.28 -9.40 13.21
CA VAL A 143 15.72 -9.35 13.53
C VAL A 143 15.97 -9.48 15.04
N LYS A 144 15.12 -8.86 15.86
CA LYS A 144 15.27 -8.87 17.32
C LYS A 144 14.51 -10.02 17.99
N ASN A 145 13.86 -10.91 17.22
CA ASN A 145 13.09 -12.01 17.80
C ASN A 145 14.01 -13.08 18.40
N PRO A 146 13.89 -13.43 19.69
CA PRO A 146 14.72 -14.47 20.30
C PRO A 146 14.59 -15.85 19.61
N LEU A 147 13.41 -16.19 19.09
CA LEU A 147 13.18 -17.47 18.39
C LEU A 147 13.87 -17.55 17.01
N LEU A 148 14.28 -16.40 16.47
CA LEU A 148 15.00 -16.31 15.21
C LEU A 148 16.52 -16.19 15.41
N LYS A 149 17.01 -16.25 16.65
CA LYS A 149 18.45 -16.22 16.94
C LYS A 149 19.14 -17.40 16.26
N GLY A 150 20.17 -17.11 15.46
CA GLY A 150 20.92 -18.11 14.69
C GLY A 150 20.31 -18.47 13.33
N LYS A 151 19.08 -18.01 13.03
CA LYS A 151 18.46 -18.18 11.71
C LYS A 151 18.91 -17.08 10.75
N ARG A 152 18.92 -17.40 9.46
CA ARG A 152 19.28 -16.45 8.41
C ARG A 152 18.05 -15.65 8.00
N ILE A 153 18.12 -14.32 8.06
CA ILE A 153 17.04 -13.43 7.61
C ILE A 153 17.46 -12.77 6.31
N VAL A 154 16.72 -13.05 5.24
CA VAL A 154 16.88 -12.40 3.93
C VAL A 154 15.72 -11.44 3.73
N VAL A 155 15.99 -10.19 3.38
CA VAL A 155 14.94 -9.17 3.17
C VAL A 155 15.00 -8.61 1.76
N ARG A 156 13.83 -8.48 1.13
CA ARG A 156 13.69 -7.74 -0.12
C ARG A 156 13.11 -6.35 0.12
N VAL A 157 13.82 -5.33 -0.35
CA VAL A 157 13.55 -3.91 -0.06
C VAL A 157 13.67 -3.05 -1.31
N LEU A 158 13.13 -1.83 -1.26
CA LEU A 158 13.34 -0.84 -2.31
C LEU A 158 14.83 -0.42 -2.37
N PRO A 159 15.36 -0.14 -3.57
CA PRO A 159 16.75 0.27 -3.76
C PRO A 159 17.00 1.74 -3.38
N GLU A 160 16.55 2.15 -2.20
CA GLU A 160 16.76 3.49 -1.65
C GLU A 160 17.84 3.47 -0.56
N HIS A 161 18.72 4.48 -0.57
CA HIS A 161 19.84 4.57 0.39
C HIS A 161 19.36 4.44 1.85
N ARG A 162 18.33 5.21 2.25
CA ARG A 162 17.77 5.17 3.61
C ARG A 162 17.25 3.77 4.00
N VAL A 163 16.70 3.04 3.03
CA VAL A 163 16.09 1.72 3.24
C VAL A 163 17.19 0.67 3.41
N ILE A 164 18.21 0.69 2.56
CA ILE A 164 19.38 -0.19 2.65
C ILE A 164 20.16 0.09 3.94
N LYS A 165 20.38 1.36 4.28
CA LYS A 165 21.03 1.77 5.53
C LYS A 165 20.30 1.21 6.75
N LYS A 166 18.96 1.31 6.79
CA LYS A 166 18.15 0.73 7.87
C LYS A 166 18.39 -0.77 8.03
N CYS A 167 18.50 -1.53 6.94
CA CYS A 167 18.81 -2.97 7.02
C CYS A 167 20.20 -3.23 7.62
N GLN A 168 21.20 -2.45 7.21
CA GLN A 168 22.57 -2.55 7.72
C GLN A 168 22.67 -2.16 9.20
N ASP A 169 21.98 -1.09 9.61
CA ASP A 169 21.91 -0.66 11.01
C ASP A 169 21.27 -1.73 11.92
N LEU A 170 20.42 -2.60 11.36
CA LEU A 170 19.84 -3.77 12.03
C LEU A 170 20.73 -5.02 11.98
N GLY A 171 21.94 -4.93 11.41
CA GLY A 171 22.91 -6.02 11.39
C GLY A 171 22.76 -7.01 10.23
N LEU A 172 21.93 -6.72 9.23
CA LEU A 172 21.88 -7.56 8.03
C LEU A 172 23.11 -7.34 7.17
N THR A 173 23.67 -8.43 6.65
CA THR A 173 24.79 -8.37 5.72
C THR A 173 24.32 -8.00 4.31
N PRO A 174 25.16 -7.39 3.45
CA PRO A 174 24.79 -7.11 2.05
C PRO A 174 24.32 -8.33 1.27
N ARG A 175 24.83 -9.53 1.60
CA ARG A 175 24.40 -10.80 0.98
C ARG A 175 22.93 -11.13 1.26
N ASP A 176 22.34 -10.59 2.32
CA ASP A 176 20.97 -10.88 2.76
C ASP A 176 19.96 -9.76 2.44
N ILE A 177 20.42 -8.72 1.73
CA ILE A 177 19.59 -7.60 1.30
C ILE A 177 19.40 -7.68 -0.21
N ILE A 178 18.15 -7.87 -0.64
CA ILE A 178 17.76 -7.81 -2.05
C ILE A 178 17.15 -6.42 -2.30
N ALA A 179 17.93 -5.52 -2.88
CA ALA A 179 17.48 -4.17 -3.25
C ALA A 179 16.89 -4.18 -4.66
N MET A 180 15.57 -4.35 -4.77
CA MET A 180 14.86 -4.42 -6.06
C MET A 180 13.46 -3.83 -5.94
N GLN A 181 13.03 -3.13 -6.99
CA GLN A 181 11.66 -2.62 -7.10
C GLN A 181 10.77 -3.60 -7.87
N GLY A 182 9.61 -3.93 -7.28
CA GLY A 182 8.58 -4.77 -7.91
C GLY A 182 7.51 -3.96 -8.68
N PRO A 183 6.41 -4.61 -9.11
CA PRO A 183 6.00 -5.98 -8.78
C PRO A 183 6.87 -7.06 -9.46
N PHE A 184 6.85 -8.27 -8.91
CA PHE A 184 7.65 -9.40 -9.42
C PHE A 184 6.74 -10.52 -9.92
N SER A 185 7.11 -11.12 -11.06
CA SER A 185 6.45 -12.30 -11.59
C SER A 185 6.66 -13.52 -10.68
N LYS A 186 5.90 -14.60 -10.92
CA LYS A 186 6.08 -15.87 -10.20
C LYS A 186 7.49 -16.43 -10.43
N GLU A 187 8.02 -16.30 -11.64
CA GLU A 187 9.31 -16.83 -12.07
C GLU A 187 10.46 -16.11 -11.37
N ILE A 188 10.39 -14.77 -11.29
CA ILE A 188 11.38 -13.97 -10.57
C ILE A 188 11.36 -14.31 -9.08
N ASN A 189 10.18 -14.40 -8.47
CA ASN A 189 10.06 -14.83 -7.07
C ASN A 189 10.66 -16.24 -6.86
N LYS A 190 10.34 -17.19 -7.74
CA LYS A 190 10.86 -18.57 -7.69
C LYS A 190 12.39 -18.60 -7.77
N ALA A 191 12.98 -17.81 -8.67
CA ALA A 191 14.42 -17.71 -8.83
C ALA A 191 15.09 -17.18 -7.55
N MET A 192 14.56 -16.09 -6.97
CA MET A 192 15.07 -15.52 -5.72
C MET A 192 14.93 -16.51 -4.55
N PHE A 193 13.76 -17.14 -4.36
CA PHE A 193 13.55 -18.08 -3.26
C PHE A 193 14.53 -19.26 -3.32
N LYS A 194 14.82 -19.77 -4.53
CA LYS A 194 15.86 -20.79 -4.74
C LYS A 194 17.27 -20.26 -4.46
N ALA A 195 17.64 -19.13 -5.05
CA ALA A 195 18.99 -18.56 -4.93
C ALA A 195 19.38 -18.29 -3.48
N TYR A 196 18.42 -17.84 -2.67
CA TYR A 196 18.62 -17.55 -1.25
C TYR A 196 18.37 -18.75 -0.34
N ARG A 197 17.98 -19.90 -0.88
CA ARG A 197 17.63 -21.12 -0.12
C ARG A 197 16.58 -20.83 0.97
N ALA A 198 15.52 -20.15 0.57
CA ALA A 198 14.44 -19.79 1.49
C ALA A 198 13.78 -21.05 2.08
N GLY A 199 13.72 -21.11 3.41
CA GLY A 199 13.03 -22.18 4.15
C GLY A 199 11.59 -21.82 4.47
N VAL A 200 11.29 -20.52 4.60
CA VAL A 200 9.93 -19.99 4.76
C VAL A 200 9.85 -18.60 4.12
N ILE A 201 8.72 -18.31 3.47
CA ILE A 201 8.44 -16.97 2.95
C ILE A 201 7.51 -16.26 3.92
N VAL A 202 7.89 -15.05 4.35
CA VAL A 202 6.97 -14.16 5.07
C VAL A 202 6.51 -13.07 4.12
N THR A 203 5.19 -12.90 4.02
CA THR A 203 4.58 -11.88 3.18
C THR A 203 3.41 -11.22 3.91
N ARG A 204 3.02 -10.05 3.43
CA ARG A 204 1.78 -9.39 3.86
C ARG A 204 0.77 -9.44 2.73
N ASP A 205 -0.51 -9.44 3.06
CA ASP A 205 -1.54 -9.25 2.04
C ASP A 205 -1.51 -7.79 1.52
N ALA A 206 -0.75 -7.57 0.45
CA ALA A 206 -0.66 -6.29 -0.26
C ALA A 206 -1.68 -6.22 -1.42
N GLY A 207 -2.56 -7.22 -1.56
CA GLY A 207 -3.51 -7.34 -2.64
C GLY A 207 -2.88 -7.83 -3.96
N PRO A 208 -3.70 -7.98 -5.02
CA PRO A 208 -3.24 -8.45 -6.33
C PRO A 208 -2.14 -7.58 -6.94
N ALA A 209 -2.29 -6.25 -6.92
CA ALA A 209 -1.29 -5.32 -7.47
C ALA A 209 0.05 -5.35 -6.71
N GLY A 210 0.03 -5.72 -5.42
CA GLY A 210 1.22 -5.91 -4.59
C GLY A 210 1.96 -7.23 -4.83
N GLY A 211 1.46 -8.06 -5.76
CA GLY A 211 2.05 -9.34 -6.12
C GLY A 211 1.92 -10.41 -5.03
N THR A 212 0.94 -10.31 -4.12
CA THR A 212 0.75 -11.35 -3.09
C THR A 212 0.50 -12.72 -3.72
N GLY A 213 -0.34 -12.78 -4.76
CA GLY A 213 -0.60 -14.02 -5.49
C GLY A 213 0.64 -14.62 -6.15
N SER A 214 1.49 -13.80 -6.80
CA SER A 214 2.70 -14.30 -7.48
C SER A 214 3.75 -14.83 -6.50
N LYS A 215 3.88 -14.22 -5.31
CA LYS A 215 4.76 -14.70 -4.23
C LYS A 215 4.29 -16.05 -3.69
N ILE A 216 2.99 -16.18 -3.37
CA ILE A 216 2.41 -17.43 -2.86
C ILE A 216 2.55 -18.54 -3.90
N ALA A 217 2.16 -18.28 -5.14
CA ALA A 217 2.26 -19.26 -6.23
C ALA A 217 3.71 -19.72 -6.47
N ALA A 218 4.70 -18.84 -6.31
CA ALA A 218 6.11 -19.19 -6.42
C ALA A 218 6.58 -20.08 -5.27
N ALA A 219 6.19 -19.76 -4.03
CA ALA A 219 6.54 -20.54 -2.85
C ALA A 219 5.91 -21.93 -2.86
N LEU A 220 4.62 -22.03 -3.17
CA LEU A 220 3.92 -23.31 -3.32
C LEU A 220 4.54 -24.19 -4.42
N ALA A 221 4.93 -23.60 -5.56
CA ALA A 221 5.63 -24.30 -6.63
C ALA A 221 7.03 -24.83 -6.21
N LEU A 222 7.57 -24.34 -5.10
CA LEU A 222 8.82 -24.80 -4.49
C LEU A 222 8.59 -25.63 -3.22
N LYS A 223 7.32 -25.86 -2.82
CA LYS A 223 6.94 -26.49 -1.55
C LYS A 223 7.52 -25.78 -0.31
N ILE A 224 7.67 -24.45 -0.40
CA ILE A 224 8.14 -23.62 0.71
C ILE A 224 6.91 -23.09 1.46
N PRO A 225 6.84 -23.24 2.80
CA PRO A 225 5.76 -22.67 3.59
C PRO A 225 5.73 -21.14 3.50
N VAL A 226 4.53 -20.57 3.56
CA VAL A 226 4.28 -19.13 3.46
C VAL A 226 3.51 -18.67 4.69
N VAL A 227 4.09 -17.72 5.41
CA VAL A 227 3.40 -16.99 6.48
C VAL A 227 2.83 -15.70 5.88
N VAL A 228 1.50 -15.60 5.85
CA VAL A 228 0.76 -14.45 5.32
C VAL A 228 0.21 -13.64 6.49
N ILE A 229 0.75 -12.43 6.67
CA ILE A 229 0.22 -11.45 7.62
C ILE A 229 -1.04 -10.85 7.01
N LYS A 230 -2.18 -11.16 7.63
CA LYS A 230 -3.50 -10.64 7.25
C LYS A 230 -3.58 -9.15 7.55
N ARG A 231 -4.50 -8.47 6.88
CA ARG A 231 -4.79 -7.07 7.15
C ARG A 231 -5.62 -6.99 8.45
N PRO A 232 -5.46 -5.90 9.23
CA PRO A 232 -6.36 -5.64 10.33
C PRO A 232 -7.80 -5.51 9.81
N SER A 233 -8.75 -6.13 10.51
CA SER A 233 -10.18 -5.95 10.24
C SER A 233 -10.62 -4.57 10.72
N ILE A 234 -10.71 -3.61 9.81
CA ILE A 234 -11.19 -2.25 10.10
C ILE A 234 -12.49 -2.04 9.32
N GLN A 235 -13.55 -1.64 10.04
CA GLN A 235 -14.78 -1.17 9.40
C GLN A 235 -14.61 0.29 9.01
N TYR A 236 -14.90 0.60 7.75
CA TYR A 236 -14.89 1.96 7.22
C TYR A 236 -16.31 2.33 6.83
N LEU A 237 -16.68 3.61 7.00
CA LEU A 237 -18.04 4.09 6.74
C LEU A 237 -18.42 4.05 5.25
N TYR A 238 -17.47 4.40 4.37
CA TYR A 238 -17.69 4.47 2.92
C TYR A 238 -16.61 3.72 2.14
N PRO A 239 -16.55 2.37 2.23
CA PRO A 239 -15.58 1.59 1.51
C PRO A 239 -15.94 1.49 0.02
N VAL A 240 -14.95 1.66 -0.84
CA VAL A 240 -15.05 1.38 -2.28
C VAL A 240 -13.94 0.40 -2.67
N TYR A 241 -14.25 -0.59 -3.49
CA TYR A 241 -13.36 -1.72 -3.77
C TYR A 241 -12.82 -1.72 -5.20
N THR A 242 -13.43 -0.94 -6.08
CA THR A 242 -13.03 -0.83 -7.48
C THR A 242 -13.00 0.62 -7.95
N VAL A 243 -12.18 0.89 -8.98
CA VAL A 243 -12.10 2.22 -9.59
C VAL A 243 -13.45 2.61 -10.22
N ALA A 244 -14.13 1.65 -10.85
CA ALA A 244 -15.44 1.86 -11.44
C ALA A 244 -16.50 2.25 -10.38
N GLU A 245 -16.49 1.60 -9.22
CA GLU A 245 -17.37 1.93 -8.10
C GLU A 245 -17.09 3.34 -7.56
N ALA A 246 -15.81 3.71 -7.39
CA ALA A 246 -15.42 5.04 -6.95
C ALA A 246 -15.93 6.13 -7.92
N ILE A 247 -15.73 5.94 -9.23
CA ILE A 247 -16.20 6.88 -10.27
C ILE A 247 -17.73 6.96 -10.28
N ALA A 248 -18.42 5.82 -10.19
CA ALA A 248 -19.88 5.79 -10.18
C ALA A 248 -20.46 6.57 -8.98
N LEU A 249 -19.84 6.44 -7.80
CA LEU A 249 -20.24 7.20 -6.61
C LEU A 249 -19.95 8.69 -6.76
N LEU A 250 -18.78 9.08 -7.29
CA LEU A 250 -18.47 10.49 -7.57
C LEU A 250 -19.50 11.12 -8.51
N LYS A 251 -19.89 10.42 -9.59
CA LYS A 251 -20.93 10.89 -10.51
C LYS A 251 -22.28 11.08 -9.81
N LYS A 252 -22.69 10.12 -8.96
CA LYS A 252 -23.93 10.23 -8.17
C LYS A 252 -23.91 11.43 -7.22
N ILE A 253 -22.77 11.66 -6.56
CA ILE A 253 -22.60 12.78 -5.64
C ILE A 253 -22.72 14.11 -6.39
N ALA A 254 -22.05 14.24 -7.54
CA ALA A 254 -22.11 15.45 -8.38
C ALA A 254 -23.55 15.74 -8.87
N THR A 255 -24.35 14.71 -9.15
CA THR A 255 -25.76 14.89 -9.54
C THR A 255 -26.68 15.23 -8.36
N ALA A 256 -26.36 14.77 -7.14
CA ALA A 256 -27.16 15.04 -5.94
C ALA A 256 -26.91 16.44 -5.36
N PHE A 257 -25.71 16.98 -5.60
CA PHE A 257 -25.30 18.32 -5.16
C PHE A 257 -24.63 19.04 -6.33
N PRO A 258 -25.41 19.50 -7.35
CA PRO A 258 -24.84 20.27 -8.46
C PRO A 258 -24.16 21.51 -7.88
N SER A 259 -22.89 21.67 -8.19
CA SER A 259 -22.08 22.83 -7.81
C SER A 259 -22.83 24.10 -8.22
N SER A 260 -23.41 24.82 -7.27
CA SER A 260 -24.03 26.11 -7.51
C SER A 260 -22.93 27.15 -7.74
N ILE A 261 -22.31 27.11 -8.91
CA ILE A 261 -21.53 28.22 -9.45
C ILE A 261 -22.54 29.01 -10.29
N PRO A 262 -22.88 30.26 -9.95
CA PRO A 262 -23.68 31.09 -10.83
C PRO A 262 -22.90 31.26 -12.14
N GLU A 263 -23.44 30.76 -13.24
CA GLU A 263 -22.99 31.15 -14.56
C GLU A 263 -23.23 32.66 -14.74
N GLY A 264 -22.16 33.38 -15.05
CA GLY A 264 -22.21 34.62 -15.83
C GLY A 264 -23.11 35.75 -15.33
N GLY A 265 -22.55 36.67 -14.55
CA GLY A 265 -22.94 38.08 -14.60
C GLY A 265 -21.99 38.83 -15.51
N ILE A 266 -22.48 39.26 -16.67
CA ILE A 266 -21.83 40.13 -17.66
C ILE A 266 -21.41 41.46 -17.01
#